data_AF-A0A1G6YM60-F1
#
_entry.id   AF-A0A1G6YM60-F1
#
_cell.length_a   1.000
_cell.length_b   1.000
_cell.length_c   1.000
_cell.angle_alpha   90.00
_cell.angle_beta   90.00
_cell.angle_gamma   90.00
#
_symmetry.space_group_name_H-M   'P 1'
#
loop_
_entity.id
_entity.type
_entity.pdbx_description
1 polymer ?
#
loop_
_entity_poly.entity_id
_entity_poly.type
_entity_poly.pdbx_seq_one_letter_code
_entity_poly.pdbx_strand_id
1 'polypeptide(L)'
;MKSKEEILQSYYTQNGADGMPEISAQDLLKAMEAYKDQCVADAFANARKLIDGITSKASYAFATLDDYIESTQLPIIKTETDELAEAVALVADSILPNFLPDDSATTELSFDFNMQGTGYTAFYKKDAKGYWQLSRWIAL
;
A
#
# COMPACT_ATOMS: atom_id res chain seq x y z
N MET A 1 -14.04 -2.10 26.16
CA MET A 1 -13.27 -2.96 25.25
C MET A 1 -13.96 -4.31 25.11
N LYS A 2 -14.15 -4.82 23.89
CA LYS A 2 -14.51 -6.23 23.68
C LYS A 2 -13.24 -7.07 23.80
N SER A 3 -13.34 -8.29 24.33
CA SER A 3 -12.22 -9.24 24.33
C SER A 3 -11.89 -9.69 22.92
N LYS A 4 -10.68 -10.24 22.75
CA LYS A 4 -10.23 -10.83 21.49
C LYS A 4 -11.20 -11.93 21.04
N GLU A 5 -11.66 -12.78 21.96
CA GLU A 5 -12.63 -13.84 21.69
C GLU A 5 -13.99 -13.32 21.24
N GLU A 6 -14.51 -12.25 21.85
CA GLU A 6 -15.79 -11.64 21.45
C GLU A 6 -15.72 -11.03 20.05
N ILE A 7 -14.58 -10.44 19.69
CA ILE A 7 -14.38 -9.91 18.34
C ILE A 7 -14.30 -11.07 17.35
N LEU A 8 -13.46 -12.08 17.61
CA LEU A 8 -13.34 -13.25 16.74
C LEU A 8 -14.70 -13.94 16.52
N GLN A 9 -15.49 -14.14 17.58
CA GLN A 9 -16.82 -14.74 17.50
C GLN A 9 -17.78 -14.00 16.56
N SER A 10 -17.67 -12.68 16.46
CA SER A 10 -18.53 -11.89 15.56
C SER A 10 -18.28 -12.12 14.07
N TYR A 11 -17.16 -12.76 13.72
CA TYR A 11 -16.75 -13.06 12.34
C TYR A 11 -16.86 -14.55 11.97
N TYR A 12 -17.22 -15.42 12.93
CA TYR A 12 -17.46 -16.83 12.62
C TYR A 12 -18.79 -17.02 11.90
N THR A 13 -18.77 -17.85 10.86
CA THR A 13 -19.97 -18.45 10.30
C THR A 13 -20.38 -19.61 11.21
N GLN A 14 -21.48 -19.45 11.94
CA GLN A 14 -21.90 -20.40 12.98
C GLN A 14 -22.34 -21.77 12.44
N ASN A 15 -22.67 -21.85 11.15
CA ASN A 15 -23.10 -23.07 10.47
C ASN A 15 -22.23 -23.31 9.22
N GLY A 16 -20.98 -23.74 9.43
CA GLY A 16 -20.14 -24.27 8.36
C GLY A 16 -20.77 -25.49 7.68
N ALA A 17 -20.20 -25.92 6.56
CA ALA A 17 -20.75 -27.02 5.76
C ALA A 17 -20.86 -28.36 6.53
N ASP A 18 -20.09 -28.51 7.61
CA ASP A 18 -20.06 -29.64 8.53
C ASP A 18 -20.80 -29.37 9.86
N GLY A 19 -21.43 -28.20 10.01
CA GLY A 19 -22.09 -27.78 11.24
C GLY A 19 -21.15 -27.27 12.33
N MET A 20 -19.85 -27.07 12.03
CA MET A 20 -18.90 -26.44 12.94
C MET A 20 -18.74 -24.95 12.63
N PRO A 21 -18.38 -24.11 13.61
CA PRO A 21 -18.05 -22.72 13.37
C PRO A 21 -16.79 -22.61 12.51
N GLU A 22 -16.92 -21.94 11.36
CA GLU A 22 -15.80 -21.70 10.45
C GLU A 22 -15.55 -20.20 10.30
N ILE A 23 -14.29 -19.82 10.12
CA ILE A 23 -13.88 -18.46 9.79
C ILE A 23 -13.02 -18.48 8.55
N SER A 24 -13.36 -17.66 7.57
CA SER A 24 -12.55 -17.50 6.36
C SER A 24 -11.27 -16.74 6.68
N ALA A 25 -10.22 -16.90 5.86
CA ALA A 25 -8.99 -16.12 6.01
C ALA A 25 -9.26 -14.60 5.93
N GLN A 26 -10.22 -14.18 5.10
CA GLN A 26 -10.61 -12.79 4.96
C GLN A 26 -11.31 -12.26 6.21
N ASP A 27 -12.18 -13.06 6.82
CA ASP A 27 -12.91 -12.64 8.02
C ASP A 27 -12.04 -12.70 9.28
N LEU A 28 -11.05 -13.60 9.31
CA LEU A 28 -10.00 -13.58 10.33
C LEU A 28 -9.19 -12.28 10.25
N LEU A 29 -8.83 -11.84 9.04
CA LEU A 29 -8.12 -10.57 8.85
C LEU A 29 -8.96 -9.39 9.37
N LYS A 30 -10.24 -9.31 9.00
CA LYS A 30 -11.16 -8.28 9.51
C LYS A 30 -11.28 -8.31 11.04
N ALA A 31 -11.32 -9.49 11.65
CA ALA A 31 -11.36 -9.63 13.10
C ALA A 31 -10.09 -9.09 13.77
N MET A 32 -8.93 -9.33 13.17
CA MET A 32 -7.65 -8.80 13.65
C MET A 32 -7.57 -7.27 13.50
N GLU A 33 -8.05 -6.73 12.39
CA GLU A 33 -8.14 -5.27 12.16
C GLU A 33 -9.06 -4.61 13.19
N ALA A 34 -10.26 -5.15 13.40
CA ALA A 34 -11.20 -4.62 14.40
C ALA A 34 -10.62 -4.65 15.82
N TYR A 35 -9.88 -5.70 16.18
CA TYR A 35 -9.20 -5.77 17.47
C TYR A 35 -8.08 -4.72 17.59
N LYS A 36 -7.29 -4.53 16.54
CA LYS A 36 -6.25 -3.50 16.48
C LYS A 36 -6.84 -2.11 16.66
N ASP A 37 -7.92 -1.78 15.94
CA ASP A 37 -8.56 -0.46 16.02
C ASP A 37 -9.10 -0.17 17.41
N GLN A 38 -9.69 -1.18 18.07
CA GLN A 38 -10.14 -1.05 19.45
C GLN A 38 -8.98 -0.82 20.43
N CYS A 39 -7.88 -1.56 20.29
CA CYS A 39 -6.68 -1.35 21.10
C CYS A 39 -6.14 0.08 20.96
N VAL A 40 -6.09 0.61 19.73
CA VAL A 40 -5.60 1.96 19.45
C VAL A 40 -6.53 3.01 20.08
N ALA A 41 -7.85 2.85 19.92
CA ALA A 41 -8.83 3.76 20.51
C ALA A 41 -8.77 3.78 22.05
N ASP A 42 -8.66 2.60 22.68
CA ASP A 42 -8.56 2.48 24.13
C ASP A 42 -7.23 3.04 24.65
N ALA A 43 -6.11 2.79 23.95
CA ALA A 43 -4.81 3.38 24.29
C ALA A 43 -4.84 4.92 24.24
N PHE A 44 -5.44 5.48 23.19
CA PHE A 44 -5.59 6.93 23.02
C PHE A 44 -6.44 7.54 24.15
N ALA A 45 -7.58 6.92 24.48
CA ALA A 45 -8.44 7.36 25.57
C ALA A 45 -7.75 7.28 26.95
N ASN A 46 -6.99 6.20 27.19
CA ASN A 46 -6.26 6.01 28.45
C ASN A 46 -5.11 7.01 28.62
N ALA A 47 -4.38 7.32 27.54
CA ALA A 47 -3.33 8.34 27.58
C ALA A 47 -3.88 9.72 27.99
N ARG A 48 -5.08 10.06 27.51
CA ARG A 48 -5.76 11.32 27.91
C ARG A 48 -6.18 11.32 29.36
N LYS A 49 -6.82 10.24 29.83
CA LYS A 49 -7.19 10.11 31.25
C LYS A 49 -5.99 10.26 32.17
N LEU A 50 -4.82 9.75 31.77
CA LEU A 50 -3.58 9.92 32.53
C LEU A 50 -3.17 11.40 32.61
N ILE A 51 -3.19 12.12 31.48
CA ILE A 51 -2.86 13.55 31.44
C ILE A 51 -3.84 14.37 32.28
N ASP A 52 -5.14 14.06 32.18
CA ASP A 52 -6.21 14.75 32.93
C ASP A 52 -6.09 14.54 34.44
N GLY A 53 -5.61 13.36 34.84
CA GLY A 53 -5.32 13.05 36.24
C GLY A 53 -4.10 13.79 36.81
N ILE A 54 -3.22 14.33 35.95
CA ILE A 54 -1.95 14.96 36.35
C ILE A 54 -2.03 16.48 36.30
N THR A 55 -2.80 17.08 35.38
CA THR A 55 -2.86 18.53 35.21
C THR A 55 -4.28 19.04 34.98
N SER A 56 -4.63 20.14 35.63
CA SER A 56 -5.91 20.84 35.43
C SER A 56 -5.99 21.62 34.12
N LYS A 57 -4.88 21.69 33.37
CA LYS A 57 -4.79 22.33 32.05
C LYS A 57 -4.13 21.37 31.08
N ALA A 58 -4.82 20.27 30.77
CA ALA A 58 -4.38 19.26 29.83
C ALA A 58 -4.12 19.90 28.45
N SER A 59 -2.93 19.62 27.91
CA SER A 59 -2.55 19.96 26.54
C SER A 59 -2.23 18.66 25.84
N TYR A 60 -3.00 18.33 24.82
CA TYR A 60 -2.79 17.12 24.03
C TYR A 60 -2.12 17.46 22.70
N ALA A 61 -1.25 16.57 22.23
CA ALA A 61 -0.60 16.72 20.93
C ALA A 61 -1.58 16.60 19.74
N PHE A 62 -2.69 15.87 19.93
CA PHE A 62 -3.72 15.60 18.92
C PHE A 62 -5.09 15.85 19.52
N ALA A 63 -6.03 16.45 18.78
CA ALA A 63 -7.36 16.81 19.28
C ALA A 63 -8.36 15.66 19.19
N THR A 64 -8.17 14.74 18.24
CA THR A 64 -8.97 13.51 18.07
C THR A 64 -8.08 12.28 17.86
N LEU A 65 -8.69 11.09 17.93
CA LEU A 65 -8.00 9.85 17.56
C LEU A 65 -7.67 9.86 16.06
N ASP A 66 -8.57 10.39 15.22
CA ASP A 66 -8.35 10.50 13.78
C ASP A 66 -7.13 11.36 13.47
N ASP A 67 -6.95 12.52 14.14
CA ASP A 67 -5.75 13.36 13.96
C ASP A 67 -4.46 12.60 14.27
N TYR A 68 -4.49 11.76 15.32
CA TYR A 68 -3.36 10.92 15.68
C TYR A 68 -3.12 9.86 14.62
N ILE A 69 -4.16 9.16 14.17
CA ILE A 69 -4.04 8.15 13.12
C ILE A 69 -3.47 8.80 11.85
N GLU A 70 -4.01 9.93 11.40
CA GLU A 70 -3.52 10.69 10.24
C GLU A 70 -2.05 11.09 10.39
N SER A 71 -1.62 11.49 11.60
CA SER A 71 -0.21 11.80 11.85
C SER A 71 0.71 10.57 11.81
N THR A 72 0.18 9.38 12.10
CA THR A 72 0.92 8.11 12.03
C THR A 72 0.83 7.43 10.67
N GLN A 73 -0.10 7.87 9.81
CA GLN A 73 -0.09 7.49 8.42
C GLN A 73 1.18 8.10 7.84
N LEU A 74 2.16 7.23 7.57
CA LEU A 74 3.16 7.55 6.57
C LEU A 74 2.38 8.05 5.35
N PRO A 75 2.78 9.15 4.70
CA PRO A 75 2.18 9.52 3.43
C PRO A 75 2.39 8.32 2.53
N ILE A 76 1.34 7.51 2.39
CA ILE A 76 1.26 6.56 1.32
C ILE A 76 1.16 7.51 0.15
N ILE A 77 2.29 7.75 -0.49
CA ILE A 77 2.30 8.12 -1.90
C ILE A 77 1.61 6.93 -2.54
N LYS A 78 0.28 6.95 -2.56
CA LYS A 78 -0.53 6.21 -3.51
C LYS A 78 -0.22 6.88 -4.84
N THR A 79 0.97 6.63 -5.36
CA THR A 79 0.97 6.28 -6.76
C THR A 79 0.14 5.00 -6.77
N GLU A 80 -1.02 5.05 -7.40
CA GLU A 80 -1.46 3.90 -8.17
C GLU A 80 -0.37 3.63 -9.22
N THR A 81 0.84 3.25 -8.79
CA THR A 81 1.77 2.54 -9.64
C THR A 81 1.09 1.20 -9.83
N ASP A 82 0.22 1.20 -10.83
CA ASP A 82 -0.37 0.05 -11.47
C ASP A 82 0.67 -1.09 -11.41
N GLU A 83 0.39 -2.19 -10.71
CA GLU A 83 1.33 -3.32 -10.61
C GLU A 83 1.78 -3.76 -12.01
N LEU A 84 0.92 -3.54 -13.01
CA LEU A 84 1.24 -3.67 -14.42
C LEU A 84 2.30 -2.66 -14.88
N ALA A 85 2.19 -1.38 -14.54
CA ALA A 85 3.19 -0.38 -14.90
C ALA A 85 4.57 -0.69 -14.30
N GLU A 86 4.64 -1.17 -13.06
CA GLU A 86 5.91 -1.60 -12.45
C GLU A 86 6.47 -2.84 -13.14
N ALA A 87 5.62 -3.83 -13.46
CA ALA A 87 6.03 -5.02 -14.20
C ALA A 87 6.51 -4.70 -15.62
N VAL A 88 5.78 -3.84 -16.34
CA VAL A 88 6.14 -3.33 -17.68
C VAL A 88 7.47 -2.59 -17.62
N ALA A 89 7.69 -1.73 -16.63
CA ALA A 89 8.94 -1.02 -16.45
C ALA A 89 10.11 -1.96 -16.16
N LEU A 90 9.93 -2.92 -15.25
CA LEU A 90 10.95 -3.90 -14.90
C LEU A 90 11.39 -4.72 -16.12
N VAL A 91 10.44 -5.21 -16.91
CA VAL A 91 10.74 -5.99 -18.11
C VAL A 91 11.42 -5.11 -19.16
N ALA A 92 10.90 -3.91 -19.42
CA ALA A 92 11.49 -2.97 -20.38
C ALA A 92 12.94 -2.60 -19.99
N ASP A 93 13.21 -2.31 -18.72
CA ASP A 93 14.54 -1.97 -18.21
C ASP A 93 15.52 -3.16 -18.35
N SER A 94 15.04 -4.39 -18.16
CA SER A 94 15.88 -5.58 -18.27
C SER A 94 16.41 -5.83 -19.69
N ILE A 95 15.67 -5.38 -20.72
CA ILE A 95 16.02 -5.58 -22.12
C ILE A 95 16.55 -4.30 -22.81
N LEU A 96 16.38 -3.14 -22.19
CA LEU A 96 16.87 -1.83 -22.67
C LEU A 96 18.32 -1.87 -23.20
N PRO A 97 19.30 -2.55 -22.56
CA PRO A 97 20.68 -2.60 -23.06
C PRO A 97 20.81 -3.10 -24.51
N ASN A 98 19.87 -3.92 -24.99
CA ASN A 98 19.88 -4.45 -26.37
C ASN A 98 19.40 -3.43 -27.41
N PHE A 99 18.77 -2.35 -26.98
CA PHE A 99 18.16 -1.33 -27.84
C PHE A 99 18.86 0.03 -27.72
N LEU A 100 19.97 0.10 -26.96
CA LEU A 100 20.71 1.34 -26.81
C LEU A 100 21.33 1.75 -28.15
N PRO A 101 21.10 2.98 -28.63
CA PRO A 101 21.70 3.47 -29.85
C PRO A 101 23.21 3.71 -29.67
N ASP A 102 23.99 3.38 -30.69
CA ASP A 102 25.43 3.69 -30.73
C ASP A 102 25.70 5.20 -30.83
N ASP A 103 24.73 5.97 -31.34
CA ASP A 103 24.83 7.42 -31.45
C ASP A 103 24.55 8.11 -30.11
N SER A 104 25.62 8.67 -29.53
CA SER A 104 25.59 9.47 -28.31
C SER A 104 24.67 10.70 -28.36
N ALA A 105 24.37 11.24 -29.54
CA ALA A 105 23.46 12.38 -29.73
C ALA A 105 21.97 12.00 -29.59
N THR A 106 21.65 10.70 -29.61
CA THR A 106 20.27 10.24 -29.46
C THR A 106 19.81 10.43 -28.02
N THR A 107 18.72 11.14 -27.82
CA THR A 107 18.14 11.48 -26.51
C THR A 107 16.83 10.75 -26.22
N GLU A 108 16.24 10.10 -27.22
CA GLU A 108 14.98 9.36 -27.12
C GLU A 108 15.08 8.04 -27.89
N LEU A 109 14.49 6.97 -27.35
CA LEU A 109 14.37 5.69 -28.05
C LEU A 109 13.05 5.01 -27.70
N SER A 110 12.61 4.10 -28.56
CA SER A 110 11.46 3.24 -28.29
C SER A 110 11.66 1.86 -28.88
N PHE A 111 11.11 0.86 -28.22
CA PHE A 111 11.12 -0.52 -28.71
C PHE A 111 9.86 -1.26 -28.28
N ASP A 112 9.52 -2.28 -29.06
CA ASP A 112 8.41 -3.18 -28.80
C ASP A 112 8.89 -4.42 -28.06
N PHE A 113 8.09 -4.90 -27.11
CA PHE A 113 8.35 -6.14 -26.39
C PHE A 113 7.05 -6.84 -26.02
N ASN A 114 7.16 -8.13 -25.68
CA ASN A 114 6.01 -8.93 -25.24
C ASN A 114 6.17 -9.33 -23.78
N MET A 115 5.09 -9.19 -23.01
CA MET A 115 4.99 -9.65 -21.62
C MET A 115 3.67 -10.40 -21.44
N GLN A 116 3.73 -11.65 -20.98
CA GLN A 116 2.57 -12.50 -20.71
C GLN A 116 1.58 -12.64 -21.91
N GLY A 117 2.09 -12.58 -23.13
CA GLY A 117 1.28 -12.69 -24.35
C GLY A 117 0.64 -11.37 -24.83
N THR A 118 0.89 -10.27 -24.13
CA THR A 118 0.49 -8.92 -24.55
C THR A 118 1.71 -8.14 -25.07
N GLY A 119 1.52 -7.44 -26.19
CA GLY A 119 2.54 -6.57 -26.76
C GLY A 119 2.53 -5.18 -26.12
N TYR A 120 3.70 -4.59 -25.95
CA TYR A 120 3.87 -3.24 -25.42
C TYR A 120 4.95 -2.49 -26.20
N THR A 121 4.81 -1.17 -26.28
CA THR A 121 5.90 -0.28 -26.73
C THR A 121 6.37 0.56 -25.56
N ALA A 122 7.66 0.46 -25.22
CA ALA A 122 8.30 1.32 -24.22
C ALA A 122 8.95 2.54 -24.88
N PHE A 123 8.84 3.70 -24.23
CA PHE A 123 9.47 4.95 -24.68
C PHE A 123 10.44 5.45 -23.60
N TYR A 124 11.70 5.64 -23.96
CA TYR A 124 12.76 6.10 -23.06
C TYR A 124 13.29 7.46 -23.47
N LYS A 125 13.71 8.25 -22.48
CA LYS A 125 14.43 9.51 -22.67
C LYS A 125 15.66 9.57 -21.78
N LYS A 126 16.72 10.23 -22.25
CA LYS A 126 17.87 10.57 -21.40
C LYS A 126 17.49 11.67 -20.42
N ASP A 127 17.88 11.50 -19.16
CA ASP A 127 17.79 12.54 -18.14
C ASP A 127 18.91 13.58 -18.29
N ALA A 128 18.90 14.60 -17.43
CA ALA A 128 19.92 15.66 -17.42
C ALA A 128 21.35 15.16 -17.11
N LYS A 129 21.49 13.93 -16.61
CA LYS A 129 22.78 13.27 -16.30
C LYS A 129 23.17 12.26 -17.39
N GLY A 130 22.35 12.08 -18.42
CA GLY A 130 22.59 11.17 -19.55
C GLY A 130 22.12 9.73 -19.30
N TYR A 131 21.41 9.44 -18.21
CA TYR A 131 20.84 8.12 -17.95
C TYR A 131 19.50 7.95 -18.65
N TRP A 132 19.26 6.78 -19.22
CA TRP A 132 17.99 6.44 -19.83
C TRP A 132 16.93 6.17 -18.76
N GLN A 133 15.79 6.83 -18.89
CA GLN A 133 14.63 6.65 -18.01
C GLN A 133 13.39 6.34 -18.84
N LEU A 134 12.60 5.37 -18.38
CA LEU A 134 11.31 5.07 -18.98
C LEU A 134 10.40 6.28 -18.81
N SER A 135 9.97 6.86 -19.94
CA SER A 135 9.10 8.03 -19.96
C SER A 135 7.62 7.65 -19.99
N ARG A 136 7.25 6.62 -20.77
CA ARG A 136 5.89 6.09 -20.86
C ARG A 136 5.89 4.74 -21.58
N TRP A 137 4.75 4.05 -21.54
CA TRP A 137 4.49 2.84 -22.31
C TRP A 137 3.06 2.85 -22.87
N ILE A 138 2.82 2.04 -23.90
CA ILE A 138 1.48 1.76 -24.44
C ILE A 138 1.34 0.26 -24.68
N ALA A 139 0.13 -0.27 -24.52
CA ALA A 139 -0.21 -1.63 -24.94
C ALA A 139 -0.54 -1.64 -26.44
N LEU A 140 -0.18 -2.73 -27.13
CA LEU A 140 -0.40 -2.97 -28.56
C LEU A 140 -1.66 -3.79 -28.84
#